data_AF-A0A1M6TDC5-F1
#
_entry.id   AF-A0A1M6TDC5-F1
#
_cell.length_a   1.000
_cell.length_b   1.000
_cell.length_c   1.000
_cell.angle_alpha   90.00
_cell.angle_beta   90.00
_cell.angle_gamma   90.00
#
_symmetry.space_group_name_H-M   'P 1'
#
loop_
_entity.id
_entity.type
_entity.pdbx_description
1 polymer ?
#
loop_
_entity_poly.entity_id
_entity_poly.type
_entity_poly.pdbx_seq_one_letter_code
_entity_poly.pdbx_strand_id
1 'polypeptide(L)'
;MRNICGLLALILGIGGIYCLTNDYGAAGLLMLVGMGASIYRGQLPQKVVRKLDVSQLADAQADSALEDWEKARLDYERVETARRKIRDSQLSQQLGLMQQEAARLLNYVEKHPERIAAANRFIHYYQDRAANLSEQYMELEDTKLETGQVRQVKAQLKETLVSFDEAYSAEFTKIINNQLLDMEAELTVMKQSLEAEGISNNRQEMSGEPVELNAHSGPPATGIGRKKRPRRGAVTKVGRQGLEPVPEKMPVPDNLRNSVLMQKLIMSGLAIALGTLGAHKFYQGKTKWGVAYIVLCWTLIPTFVSIIEGIRYFFMPVDDFYEQYYR
;
A
#
# COMPACT_ATOMS: atom_id res chain seq x y z
N MET A 1 2.43 -16.78 -17.65
CA MET A 1 2.64 -15.76 -18.71
C MET A 1 4.08 -15.21 -18.80
N ARG A 2 4.84 -15.05 -17.69
CA ARG A 2 6.27 -14.63 -17.73
C ARG A 2 7.14 -15.46 -18.69
N ASN A 3 6.91 -16.78 -18.74
CA ASN A 3 7.70 -17.69 -19.58
C ASN A 3 7.46 -17.48 -21.09
N ILE A 4 6.26 -17.01 -21.48
CA ILE A 4 5.88 -16.82 -22.89
C ILE A 4 6.49 -15.53 -23.44
N CYS A 5 6.45 -14.43 -22.67
CA CYS A 5 7.09 -13.17 -23.06
C CYS A 5 8.62 -13.30 -23.12
N GLY A 6 9.22 -14.05 -22.18
CA GLY A 6 10.66 -14.34 -22.21
C GLY A 6 11.07 -15.18 -23.42
N LEU A 7 10.29 -16.19 -23.78
CA LEU A 7 10.55 -17.05 -24.95
C LEU A 7 10.40 -16.28 -26.27
N LEU A 8 9.39 -15.40 -26.38
CA LEU A 8 9.22 -14.52 -27.53
C LEU A 8 10.36 -13.49 -27.66
N ALA A 9 10.83 -12.93 -26.55
CA ALA A 9 11.99 -12.03 -26.56
C ALA A 9 13.25 -12.75 -27.05
N LEU A 10 13.45 -14.01 -26.65
CA LEU A 10 14.60 -14.82 -27.06
C LEU A 10 14.55 -15.16 -28.55
N ILE A 11 13.39 -15.54 -29.09
CA ILE A 11 13.21 -15.81 -30.53
C ILE A 11 13.45 -14.56 -31.38
N LEU A 12 12.87 -13.42 -30.97
CA LEU A 12 13.03 -12.14 -31.68
C LEU A 12 14.47 -11.61 -31.59
N GLY A 13 15.16 -11.83 -30.47
CA GLY A 13 16.56 -11.48 -30.31
C GLY A 13 17.49 -12.27 -31.22
N ILE A 14 17.34 -13.60 -31.26
CA ILE A 14 18.13 -14.48 -32.13
C ILE A 14 17.86 -14.18 -33.62
N GLY A 15 16.59 -14.01 -33.99
CA GLY A 15 16.19 -13.64 -35.35
C GLY A 15 16.70 -12.27 -35.79
N GLY A 16 16.67 -11.28 -34.88
CA GLY A 16 17.18 -9.94 -35.14
C GLY A 16 18.69 -9.90 -35.41
N ILE A 17 19.48 -10.65 -34.63
CA ILE A 17 20.94 -10.75 -34.82
C ILE A 17 21.27 -11.44 -36.15
N TYR A 18 20.57 -12.52 -36.50
CA TYR A 18 20.78 -13.23 -37.76
C TYR A 18 20.46 -12.38 -39.00
N CYS A 19 19.38 -11.59 -38.94
CA CYS A 19 19.01 -10.68 -40.04
C CYS A 19 20.00 -9.52 -40.23
N LEU A 20 20.63 -9.04 -39.15
CA LEU A 20 21.64 -7.98 -39.22
C LEU A 20 22.94 -8.45 -39.88
N THR A 21 23.30 -9.73 -39.75
CA THR A 21 24.51 -10.30 -40.39
C THR A 21 24.32 -10.63 -41.88
N ASN A 22 23.08 -10.71 -42.37
CA ASN A 22 22.75 -11.18 -43.73
C ASN A 22 22.16 -10.09 -44.65
N ASP A 23 22.54 -8.83 -44.45
CA ASP A 23 22.12 -7.64 -45.24
C ASP A 23 20.63 -7.24 -45.14
N TYR A 24 19.89 -7.80 -44.17
CA TYR A 24 18.50 -7.43 -43.88
C TYR A 24 18.41 -6.46 -42.68
N GLY A 25 19.18 -5.37 -42.73
CA GLY A 25 19.34 -4.45 -41.59
C GLY A 25 18.04 -3.86 -41.05
N ALA A 26 17.11 -3.49 -41.94
CA ALA A 26 15.81 -2.93 -41.53
C ALA A 26 14.91 -3.95 -40.82
N ALA A 27 14.93 -5.22 -41.25
CA ALA A 27 14.14 -6.29 -40.64
C ALA A 27 14.72 -6.69 -39.26
N GLY A 28 16.05 -6.69 -39.13
CA GLY A 28 16.72 -6.95 -37.85
C GLY A 28 16.42 -5.88 -36.79
N LEU A 29 16.39 -4.60 -37.19
CA LEU A 29 16.01 -3.49 -36.31
C LEU A 29 14.57 -3.61 -35.79
N LEU A 30 13.62 -4.00 -36.65
CA LEU A 30 12.22 -4.22 -36.24
C LEU A 30 12.07 -5.37 -35.23
N MET A 31 12.82 -6.47 -35.41
CA MET A 31 12.81 -7.58 -34.45
C MET A 31 13.40 -7.20 -33.09
N LEU A 32 14.45 -6.37 -33.06
CA LEU A 32 15.03 -5.84 -31.82
C LEU A 32 14.08 -4.88 -31.08
N VAL A 33 13.34 -4.05 -31.80
CA VAL A 33 12.26 -3.22 -31.22
C VAL A 33 11.15 -4.11 -30.65
N GLY A 34 10.77 -5.18 -31.36
CA GLY A 34 9.82 -6.18 -30.88
C GLY A 34 10.29 -6.89 -29.61
N MET A 35 11.57 -7.26 -29.54
CA MET A 35 12.20 -7.81 -28.34
C MET A 35 12.13 -6.81 -27.17
N GLY A 36 12.48 -5.54 -27.41
CA GLY A 36 12.40 -4.48 -26.40
C GLY A 36 10.98 -4.28 -25.87
N ALA A 37 9.97 -4.28 -26.75
CA ALA A 37 8.56 -4.19 -26.36
C ALA A 37 8.09 -5.41 -25.55
N SER A 38 8.56 -6.61 -25.90
CA SER A 38 8.23 -7.86 -25.19
C SER A 38 8.85 -7.91 -23.79
N ILE A 39 10.11 -7.47 -23.65
CA ILE A 39 10.79 -7.34 -22.35
C ILE A 39 10.11 -6.26 -21.50
N TYR A 40 9.78 -5.11 -22.09
CA TYR A 40 9.08 -4.02 -21.41
C TYR A 40 7.72 -4.47 -20.87
N ARG A 41 6.92 -5.19 -21.67
CA ARG A 41 5.66 -5.79 -21.23
C ARG A 41 5.84 -6.88 -20.18
N GLY A 42 6.92 -7.66 -20.24
CA GLY A 42 7.25 -8.68 -19.24
C GLY A 42 7.74 -8.13 -17.90
N GLN A 43 8.25 -6.88 -17.88
CA GLN A 43 8.67 -6.15 -16.67
C GLN A 43 7.55 -5.33 -16.04
N LEU A 44 6.40 -5.16 -16.70
CA LEU A 44 5.23 -4.58 -16.05
C LEU A 44 4.87 -5.46 -14.84
N PRO A 45 4.71 -4.87 -13.63
CA PRO A 45 4.35 -5.63 -12.46
C PRO A 45 3.02 -6.31 -12.74
N GLN A 46 3.03 -7.64 -12.91
CA GLN A 46 1.80 -8.40 -12.81
C GLN A 46 1.26 -8.13 -11.41
N LYS A 47 0.07 -7.51 -11.32
CA LYS A 47 -0.68 -7.47 -10.07
C LYS A 47 -0.84 -8.92 -9.62
N VAL A 48 0.01 -9.37 -8.71
CA VAL A 48 -0.17 -10.66 -8.05
C VAL A 48 -1.42 -10.47 -7.21
N VAL A 49 -2.54 -11.01 -7.70
CA VAL A 49 -3.77 -11.08 -6.92
C VAL A 49 -3.43 -11.99 -5.74
N ARG A 50 -3.20 -11.39 -4.56
CA ARG A 50 -3.03 -12.15 -3.31
C ARG A 50 -4.35 -12.88 -3.07
N LYS A 51 -4.27 -14.21 -3.10
CA LYS A 51 -5.39 -15.08 -2.78
C LYS A 51 -5.51 -15.16 -1.27
N LEU A 52 -6.73 -15.04 -0.77
CA LEU A 52 -7.04 -15.24 0.65
C LEU A 52 -6.72 -16.69 1.02
N ASP A 53 -5.98 -16.91 2.10
CA ASP A 53 -5.71 -18.24 2.61
C ASP A 53 -6.91 -18.68 3.47
N VAL A 54 -7.74 -19.56 2.92
CA VAL A 54 -8.95 -20.07 3.57
C VAL A 54 -8.78 -21.49 4.11
N SER A 55 -7.54 -21.97 4.23
CA SER A 55 -7.22 -23.34 4.65
C SER A 55 -7.75 -23.72 6.04
N GLN A 56 -8.11 -22.74 6.88
CA GLN A 56 -8.61 -22.93 8.24
C GLN A 56 -10.15 -22.85 8.34
N LEU A 57 -10.86 -22.60 7.24
CA LEU A 57 -12.33 -22.51 7.19
C LEU A 57 -12.96 -23.83 6.74
N ALA A 58 -14.20 -24.09 7.17
CA ALA A 58 -15.00 -25.18 6.62
C ALA A 58 -15.33 -24.89 5.14
N ASP A 59 -15.34 -25.92 4.28
CA ASP A 59 -15.44 -25.77 2.81
C ASP A 59 -16.57 -24.82 2.36
N ALA A 60 -17.76 -24.93 2.97
CA ALA A 60 -18.90 -24.06 2.63
C ALA A 60 -18.73 -22.59 3.04
N GLN A 61 -17.96 -22.31 4.09
CA GLN A 61 -17.64 -20.95 4.54
C GLN A 61 -16.46 -20.36 3.76
N ALA A 62 -15.54 -21.21 3.30
CA ALA A 62 -14.39 -20.83 2.49
C ALA A 62 -14.81 -20.22 1.15
N ASP A 63 -15.81 -20.81 0.47
CA ASP A 63 -16.30 -20.30 -0.82
C ASP A 63 -16.96 -18.92 -0.68
N SER A 64 -17.85 -18.76 0.30
CA SER A 64 -18.49 -17.46 0.59
C SER A 64 -17.46 -16.40 0.99
N ALA A 65 -16.47 -16.77 1.80
CA ALA A 65 -15.39 -15.88 2.19
C ALA A 65 -14.56 -15.42 0.98
N LEU A 66 -14.25 -16.33 0.06
CA LEU A 66 -13.52 -16.00 -1.16
C LEU A 66 -14.31 -15.06 -2.07
N GLU A 67 -15.61 -15.28 -2.22
CA GLU A 67 -16.49 -14.40 -3.00
C GLU A 67 -16.56 -12.99 -2.40
N ASP A 68 -16.80 -12.89 -1.09
CA ASP A 68 -16.84 -11.61 -0.37
C ASP A 68 -15.50 -10.88 -0.44
N TRP A 69 -14.39 -11.61 -0.36
CA TRP A 69 -13.03 -11.06 -0.46
C TRP A 69 -12.77 -10.48 -1.84
N GLU A 70 -13.09 -11.25 -2.89
CA GLU A 70 -12.87 -10.81 -4.26
C GLU A 70 -13.75 -9.60 -4.58
N LYS A 71 -15.02 -9.60 -4.16
CA LYS A 71 -15.91 -8.44 -4.28
C LYS A 71 -15.30 -7.21 -3.60
N ALA A 72 -14.84 -7.35 -2.35
CA ALA A 72 -14.30 -6.23 -1.59
C ALA A 72 -13.04 -5.65 -2.27
N ARG A 73 -12.18 -6.51 -2.84
CA ARG A 73 -11.03 -6.08 -3.65
C ARG A 73 -11.45 -5.36 -4.93
N LEU A 74 -12.46 -5.86 -5.63
CA LEU A 74 -12.97 -5.24 -6.85
C LEU A 74 -13.53 -3.84 -6.55
N ASP A 75 -14.35 -3.70 -5.52
CA ASP A 75 -14.92 -2.40 -5.14
C ASP A 75 -13.86 -1.42 -4.64
N TYR A 76 -12.82 -1.90 -3.93
CA TYR A 76 -11.63 -1.11 -3.59
C TYR A 76 -10.95 -0.54 -4.84
N GLU A 77 -10.67 -1.39 -5.83
CA GLU A 77 -10.02 -0.96 -7.07
C GLU A 77 -10.88 0.00 -7.91
N ARG A 78 -12.22 -0.15 -7.88
CA ARG A 78 -13.17 0.78 -8.52
C ARG A 78 -13.05 2.18 -7.91
N VAL A 79 -13.09 2.29 -6.59
CA VAL A 79 -12.93 3.58 -5.89
C VAL A 79 -11.54 4.17 -6.11
N GLU A 80 -10.48 3.38 -6.04
CA GLU A 80 -9.11 3.85 -6.27
C GLU A 80 -8.90 4.33 -7.72
N THR A 81 -9.57 3.69 -8.68
CA THR A 81 -9.58 4.14 -10.07
C THR A 81 -10.32 5.46 -10.22
N ALA A 82 -11.51 5.60 -9.63
CA ALA A 82 -12.25 6.84 -9.63
C ALA A 82 -11.45 7.98 -8.97
N ARG A 83 -10.83 7.72 -7.81
CA ARG A 83 -9.97 8.67 -7.09
C ARG A 83 -8.86 9.26 -7.96
N ARG A 84 -8.22 8.42 -8.78
CA ARG A 84 -7.11 8.85 -9.67
C ARG A 84 -7.58 9.63 -10.89
N LYS A 85 -8.82 9.42 -11.33
CA LYS A 85 -9.38 10.05 -12.54
C LYS A 85 -10.14 11.34 -12.25
N ILE A 86 -10.76 11.44 -11.07
CA ILE A 86 -11.51 12.62 -10.61
C ILE A 86 -10.59 13.86 -10.57
N ARG A 87 -11.05 14.97 -11.14
CA ARG A 87 -10.30 16.23 -11.20
C ARG A 87 -10.45 17.07 -9.93
N ASP A 88 -11.57 16.95 -9.22
CA ASP A 88 -11.77 17.61 -7.93
C ASP A 88 -10.76 17.06 -6.89
N SER A 89 -9.77 17.88 -6.55
CA SER A 89 -8.69 17.49 -5.63
C SER A 89 -9.18 17.18 -4.22
N GLN A 90 -10.24 17.85 -3.76
CA GLN A 90 -10.80 17.63 -2.43
C GLN A 90 -11.53 16.28 -2.37
N LEU A 91 -12.32 15.95 -3.39
CA LEU A 91 -12.98 14.64 -3.45
C LEU A 91 -11.96 13.52 -3.64
N SER A 92 -10.94 13.70 -4.48
CA SER A 92 -9.85 12.73 -4.64
C SER A 92 -9.10 12.48 -3.31
N GLN A 93 -8.86 13.54 -2.53
CA GLN A 93 -8.28 13.39 -1.20
C GLN A 93 -9.21 12.61 -0.25
N GLN A 94 -10.51 12.94 -0.23
CA GLN A 94 -11.49 12.26 0.62
C GLN A 94 -11.59 10.76 0.30
N LEU A 95 -11.67 10.41 -0.99
CA LEU A 95 -11.66 9.01 -1.42
C LEU A 95 -10.35 8.31 -1.02
N GLY A 96 -9.23 9.03 -1.01
CA GLY A 96 -7.95 8.50 -0.51
C GLY A 96 -7.98 8.11 0.96
N LEU A 97 -8.62 8.92 1.80
CA LEU A 97 -8.81 8.62 3.23
C LEU A 97 -9.70 7.39 3.43
N MET A 98 -10.83 7.33 2.72
CA MET A 98 -11.73 6.18 2.74
C MET A 98 -11.02 4.89 2.28
N GLN A 99 -10.19 4.97 1.23
CA GLN A 99 -9.40 3.83 0.76
C GLN A 99 -8.32 3.42 1.76
N GLN A 100 -7.76 4.35 2.53
CA GLN A 100 -6.83 3.99 3.61
C GLN A 100 -7.51 3.20 4.74
N GLU A 101 -8.75 3.53 5.10
CA GLU A 101 -9.56 2.74 6.03
C GLU A 101 -9.92 1.38 5.43
N ALA A 102 -10.39 1.35 4.18
CA ALA A 102 -10.71 0.11 3.48
C ALA A 102 -9.48 -0.83 3.37
N ALA A 103 -8.30 -0.29 3.09
CA ALA A 103 -7.06 -1.06 3.01
C ALA A 103 -6.67 -1.67 4.37
N ARG A 104 -6.90 -0.93 5.47
CA ARG A 104 -6.67 -1.47 6.82
C ARG A 104 -7.61 -2.62 7.14
N LEU A 105 -8.90 -2.48 6.83
CA LEU A 105 -9.87 -3.56 7.01
C LEU A 105 -9.54 -4.77 6.14
N LEU A 106 -9.25 -4.57 4.85
CA LEU A 106 -8.90 -5.67 3.94
C LEU A 106 -7.63 -6.39 4.41
N ASN A 107 -6.59 -5.67 4.81
CA ASN A 107 -5.37 -6.28 5.36
C ASN A 107 -5.63 -7.06 6.68
N TYR A 108 -6.61 -6.62 7.46
CA TYR A 108 -7.01 -7.31 8.69
C TYR A 108 -7.74 -8.61 8.38
N VAL A 109 -8.76 -8.57 7.52
CA VAL A 109 -9.53 -9.74 7.08
C VAL A 109 -8.66 -10.71 6.29
N GLU A 110 -7.62 -10.24 5.58
CA GLU A 110 -6.63 -11.10 4.92
C GLU A 110 -5.88 -12.00 5.90
N LYS A 111 -5.63 -11.50 7.12
CA LYS A 111 -4.95 -12.25 8.19
C LYS A 111 -5.91 -13.05 9.06
N HIS A 112 -7.19 -12.68 9.06
CA HIS A 112 -8.26 -13.24 9.86
C HIS A 112 -9.45 -13.59 8.95
N PRO A 113 -9.33 -14.60 8.08
CA PRO A 113 -10.35 -14.94 7.09
C PRO A 113 -11.70 -15.32 7.74
N GLU A 114 -11.69 -15.82 8.97
CA GLU A 114 -12.88 -16.08 9.79
C GLU A 114 -13.71 -14.83 10.10
N ARG A 115 -13.12 -13.63 9.99
CA ARG A 115 -13.77 -12.35 10.28
C ARG A 115 -14.38 -11.69 9.05
N ILE A 116 -14.23 -12.27 7.87
CA ILE A 116 -14.80 -11.71 6.63
C ILE A 116 -16.31 -11.53 6.71
N ALA A 117 -17.01 -12.49 7.33
CA ALA A 117 -18.46 -12.42 7.52
C ALA A 117 -18.86 -11.22 8.42
N ALA A 118 -18.02 -10.83 9.38
CA ALA A 118 -18.26 -9.65 10.20
C ALA A 118 -18.10 -8.34 9.39
N ALA A 119 -17.32 -8.36 8.32
CA ALA A 119 -17.14 -7.25 7.40
C ALA A 119 -18.25 -7.15 6.32
N ASN A 120 -19.25 -8.03 6.32
CA ASN A 120 -20.29 -8.07 5.27
C ASN A 120 -20.97 -6.73 5.03
N ARG A 121 -21.33 -6.00 6.09
CA ARG A 121 -21.98 -4.68 5.92
C ARG A 121 -21.02 -3.66 5.29
N PHE A 122 -19.74 -3.71 5.63
CA PHE A 122 -18.75 -2.86 5.00
C PHE A 122 -18.60 -3.20 3.52
N ILE A 123 -18.42 -4.49 3.20
CA ILE A 123 -18.15 -4.99 1.86
C ILE A 123 -19.35 -4.80 0.92
N HIS A 124 -20.54 -5.19 1.36
CA HIS A 124 -21.73 -5.23 0.50
C HIS A 124 -22.49 -3.92 0.42
N TYR A 125 -22.36 -3.04 1.43
CA TYR A 125 -23.11 -1.80 1.47
C TYR A 125 -22.22 -0.57 1.34
N TYR A 126 -21.30 -0.34 2.29
CA TYR A 126 -20.54 0.90 2.33
C TYR A 126 -19.53 1.03 1.17
N GLN A 127 -18.75 -0.03 0.92
CA GLN A 127 -17.74 -0.05 -0.14
C GLN A 127 -18.37 -0.03 -1.54
N ASP A 128 -19.39 -0.84 -1.77
CA ASP A 128 -20.14 -0.84 -3.04
C ASP A 128 -20.77 0.54 -3.30
N ARG A 129 -21.42 1.13 -2.29
CA ARG A 129 -22.07 2.43 -2.46
C ARG A 129 -21.05 3.54 -2.72
N ALA A 130 -19.88 3.50 -2.08
CA ALA A 130 -18.80 4.44 -2.35
C ALA A 130 -18.27 4.30 -3.78
N ALA A 131 -18.10 3.07 -4.28
CA ALA A 131 -17.71 2.81 -5.67
C ALA A 131 -18.72 3.41 -6.65
N ASN A 132 -20.00 3.07 -6.48
CA ASN A 132 -21.08 3.56 -7.35
C ASN A 132 -21.19 5.10 -7.34
N LEU A 133 -21.09 5.75 -6.18
CA LEU A 133 -21.13 7.22 -6.07
C LEU A 133 -19.92 7.89 -6.73
N SER A 134 -18.73 7.31 -6.55
CA SER A 134 -17.48 7.84 -7.12
C SER A 134 -17.49 7.73 -8.65
N GLU A 135 -18.01 6.62 -9.19
CA GLU A 135 -18.17 6.42 -10.63
C GLU A 135 -19.18 7.39 -11.23
N GLN A 136 -20.36 7.56 -10.60
CA GLN A 136 -21.36 8.54 -11.04
C GLN A 136 -20.80 9.97 -11.06
N TYR A 137 -20.01 10.34 -10.04
CA TYR A 137 -19.35 11.64 -10.00
C TYR A 137 -18.35 11.79 -11.16
N MET A 138 -17.52 10.77 -11.39
CA MET A 138 -16.53 10.75 -12.47
C MET A 138 -17.21 10.85 -13.85
N GLU A 139 -18.30 10.12 -14.09
CA GLU A 139 -19.08 10.20 -15.33
C GLU A 139 -19.60 11.62 -15.59
N LEU A 140 -20.13 12.28 -14.55
CA LEU A 140 -20.57 13.69 -14.65
C LEU A 140 -19.42 14.65 -14.99
N GLU A 141 -18.21 14.43 -14.46
CA GLU A 141 -17.03 15.22 -14.84
C GLU A 141 -16.57 14.96 -16.29
N ASP A 142 -16.69 13.71 -16.76
CA ASP A 142 -16.32 13.33 -18.13
C ASP A 142 -17.26 13.91 -19.18
N THR A 143 -18.54 14.16 -18.85
CA THR A 143 -19.47 14.85 -19.76
C THR A 143 -19.05 16.29 -20.10
N LYS A 144 -18.20 16.93 -19.27
CA LYS A 144 -17.80 18.35 -19.37
C LYS A 144 -18.96 19.35 -19.37
N LEU A 145 -20.16 18.93 -18.94
CA LEU A 145 -21.34 19.78 -18.85
C LEU A 145 -21.33 20.56 -17.53
N GLU A 146 -21.27 21.90 -17.62
CA GLU A 146 -21.26 22.80 -16.45
C GLU A 146 -22.63 23.47 -16.20
N THR A 147 -23.72 22.72 -16.34
CA THR A 147 -25.06 23.22 -16.03
C THR A 147 -25.25 23.38 -14.51
N GLY A 148 -26.25 24.18 -14.10
CA GLY A 148 -26.56 24.36 -12.67
C GLY A 148 -26.96 23.04 -11.99
N GLN A 149 -27.75 22.21 -12.68
CA GLN A 149 -28.19 20.89 -12.19
C GLN A 149 -27.01 19.92 -12.02
N VAL A 150 -26.10 19.85 -13.01
CA VAL A 150 -24.93 18.96 -12.92
C VAL A 150 -24.01 19.37 -11.76
N ARG A 151 -23.82 20.67 -11.54
CA ARG A 151 -23.05 21.16 -10.38
C ARG A 151 -23.71 20.81 -9.04
N GLN A 152 -25.04 20.90 -8.95
CA GLN A 152 -25.77 20.52 -7.75
C GLN A 152 -25.65 19.02 -7.44
N VAL A 153 -25.83 18.16 -8.44
CA VAL A 153 -25.70 16.70 -8.28
C VAL A 153 -24.27 16.33 -7.89
N LYS A 154 -23.25 16.90 -8.57
CA LYS A 154 -21.83 16.72 -8.19
C LYS A 154 -21.59 17.10 -6.73
N ALA A 155 -22.14 18.22 -6.26
CA ALA A 155 -22.01 18.65 -4.87
C ALA A 155 -22.67 17.67 -3.88
N GLN A 156 -23.87 17.17 -4.19
CA GLN A 156 -24.58 16.20 -3.35
C GLN A 156 -23.86 14.84 -3.28
N LEU A 157 -23.34 14.35 -4.40
CA LEU A 157 -22.52 13.13 -4.44
C LEU A 157 -21.27 13.29 -3.57
N LYS A 158 -20.57 14.43 -3.70
CA LYS A 158 -19.39 14.76 -2.89
C LYS A 158 -19.71 14.82 -1.40
N GLU A 159 -20.80 15.49 -1.01
CA GLU A 159 -21.22 15.58 0.40
C GLU A 159 -21.57 14.19 0.97
N THR A 160 -22.25 13.35 0.18
CA THR A 160 -22.58 11.98 0.58
C THR A 160 -21.31 11.13 0.77
N LEU A 161 -20.33 11.25 -0.13
CA LEU A 161 -19.05 10.54 0.00
C LEU A 161 -18.24 11.03 1.21
N VAL A 162 -18.34 12.30 1.58
CA VAL A 162 -17.69 12.82 2.80
C VAL A 162 -18.29 12.20 4.06
N SER A 163 -19.61 12.01 4.13
CA SER A 163 -20.25 11.40 5.31
C SER A 163 -19.94 9.91 5.48
N PHE A 164 -19.41 9.25 4.45
CA PHE A 164 -19.02 7.84 4.54
C PHE A 164 -17.76 7.62 5.37
N ASP A 165 -16.90 8.63 5.54
CA ASP A 165 -15.69 8.53 6.37
C ASP A 165 -15.99 8.06 7.79
N GLU A 166 -16.98 8.69 8.42
CA GLU A 166 -17.44 8.34 9.78
C GLU A 166 -18.03 6.93 9.83
N ALA A 167 -18.80 6.56 8.81
CA ALA A 167 -19.41 5.24 8.73
C ALA A 167 -18.38 4.12 8.54
N TYR A 168 -17.36 4.35 7.72
CA TYR A 168 -16.25 3.42 7.50
C TYR A 168 -15.47 3.19 8.80
N SER A 169 -15.13 4.27 9.51
CA SER A 169 -14.42 4.19 10.77
C SER A 169 -15.22 3.45 11.85
N ALA A 170 -16.52 3.74 11.95
CA ALA A 170 -17.41 3.10 12.92
C ALA A 170 -17.58 1.60 12.67
N GLU A 171 -17.78 1.18 11.42
CA GLU A 171 -17.92 -0.25 11.12
C GLU A 171 -16.58 -1.00 11.29
N PHE A 172 -15.45 -0.39 10.92
CA PHE A 172 -14.14 -1.00 11.17
C PHE A 172 -13.91 -1.19 12.68
N THR A 173 -14.18 -0.16 13.47
CA THR A 173 -14.05 -0.21 14.94
C THR A 173 -14.92 -1.31 15.55
N LYS A 174 -16.14 -1.48 15.05
CA LYS A 174 -17.04 -2.54 15.52
C LYS A 174 -16.48 -3.95 15.28
N ILE A 175 -15.85 -4.17 14.12
CA ILE A 175 -15.23 -5.47 13.77
C ILE A 175 -14.07 -5.77 14.71
N ILE A 176 -13.22 -4.78 15.01
CA ILE A 176 -12.07 -4.93 15.92
C ILE A 176 -12.51 -5.11 17.37
N ASN A 177 -13.48 -4.32 17.86
CA ASN A 177 -13.92 -4.37 19.25
C ASN A 177 -14.51 -5.73 19.63
N ASN A 178 -15.26 -6.35 18.73
CA ASN A 178 -15.77 -7.71 18.97
C ASN A 178 -14.62 -8.71 19.21
N GLN A 179 -13.50 -8.57 18.49
CA GLN A 179 -12.33 -9.42 18.72
C GLN A 179 -11.60 -9.10 20.02
N LEU A 180 -11.52 -7.82 20.41
CA LEU A 180 -10.89 -7.44 21.69
C LEU A 180 -11.65 -8.04 22.88
N LEU A 181 -12.98 -8.06 22.81
CA LEU A 181 -13.81 -8.72 23.82
C LEU A 181 -13.57 -10.24 23.89
N ASP A 182 -13.50 -10.91 22.72
CA ASP A 182 -13.19 -12.34 22.65
C ASP A 182 -11.82 -12.65 23.31
N MET A 183 -10.79 -11.87 22.97
CA MET A 183 -9.43 -12.06 23.52
C MET A 183 -9.36 -11.73 25.02
N GLU A 184 -10.10 -10.73 25.51
CA GLU A 184 -10.15 -10.39 26.93
C GLU A 184 -10.80 -11.52 27.75
N ALA A 185 -11.86 -12.15 27.22
CA ALA A 185 -12.46 -13.32 27.82
C ALA A 185 -11.47 -14.50 27.87
N GLU A 186 -10.76 -14.78 26.78
CA GLU A 186 -9.73 -15.83 26.74
C GLU A 186 -8.58 -15.55 27.72
N LEU A 187 -8.09 -14.31 27.78
CA LEU A 187 -7.05 -13.90 28.74
C LEU A 187 -7.53 -14.01 30.19
N THR A 188 -8.81 -13.72 30.45
CA THR A 188 -9.41 -13.87 31.78
C THR A 188 -9.45 -15.33 32.19
N VAL A 189 -9.89 -16.22 31.30
CA VAL A 189 -9.89 -17.67 31.53
C VAL A 189 -8.46 -18.19 31.71
N MET A 190 -7.51 -17.72 30.90
CA MET A 190 -6.10 -18.08 31.03
C MET A 190 -5.51 -17.63 32.37
N LYS A 191 -5.80 -16.40 32.83
CA LYS A 191 -5.40 -15.92 34.16
C LYS A 191 -5.98 -16.79 35.26
N GLN A 192 -7.27 -17.11 35.20
CA GLN A 192 -7.93 -17.99 36.17
C GLN A 192 -7.30 -19.39 36.21
N SER A 193 -6.93 -19.94 35.05
CA SER A 193 -6.23 -21.23 34.95
C SER A 193 -4.82 -21.16 35.56
N LEU A 194 -4.07 -20.10 35.28
CA LEU A 194 -2.72 -19.88 35.85
C LEU A 194 -2.76 -19.68 37.37
N GLU A 195 -3.77 -18.96 37.87
CA GLU A 195 -4.01 -18.78 39.30
C GLU A 195 -4.38 -20.11 39.98
N ALA A 196 -5.21 -20.94 39.35
CA ALA A 196 -5.55 -22.27 39.83
C ALA A 196 -4.33 -23.22 39.85
N GLU A 197 -3.36 -23.02 38.95
CA GLU A 197 -2.08 -23.71 38.93
C GLU A 197 -1.02 -23.10 39.87
N GLY A 198 -1.35 -22.05 40.62
CA GLY A 198 -0.46 -21.40 41.59
C GLY A 198 0.61 -20.49 40.97
N ILE A 199 0.48 -20.14 39.69
CA ILE A 199 1.37 -19.21 38.98
C ILE A 199 0.82 -17.79 39.15
N SER A 200 1.10 -17.18 40.30
CA SER A 200 0.65 -15.81 40.58
C SER A 200 1.55 -14.79 39.89
N ASN A 201 1.00 -14.03 38.95
CA ASN A 201 1.70 -12.94 38.29
C ASN A 201 1.74 -11.71 39.23
N ASN A 202 2.65 -11.71 40.21
CA ASN A 202 2.78 -10.64 41.20
C ASN A 202 3.51 -9.41 40.62
N ARG A 203 2.90 -8.77 39.62
CA ARG A 203 3.30 -7.42 39.17
C ARG A 203 2.06 -6.55 39.23
N GLN A 204 1.91 -5.90 40.38
CA GLN A 204 1.06 -4.76 40.69
C GLN A 204 -0.22 -4.64 39.84
N GLU A 205 -1.35 -4.87 40.51
CA GLU A 205 -2.59 -4.15 40.27
C GLU A 205 -2.28 -2.64 40.15
N MET A 206 -1.95 -2.20 38.94
CA MET A 206 -2.37 -0.88 38.53
C MET A 206 -3.88 -1.00 38.41
N SER A 207 -4.58 -0.53 39.43
CA SER A 207 -5.98 -0.14 39.36
C SER A 207 -6.11 0.93 38.27
N GLY A 208 -6.06 0.50 37.00
CA GLY A 208 -6.64 1.26 35.93
C GLY A 208 -8.13 1.16 36.16
N GLU A 209 -8.77 2.30 36.38
CA GLU A 209 -10.22 2.41 36.16
C GLU A 209 -10.58 1.67 34.86
N PRO A 210 -11.77 1.04 34.77
CA PRO A 210 -12.23 0.48 33.52
C PRO A 210 -11.99 1.55 32.46
N VAL A 211 -11.17 1.24 31.47
CA VAL A 211 -10.97 2.14 30.35
C VAL A 211 -12.35 2.18 29.68
N GLU A 212 -13.15 3.17 30.06
CA GLU A 212 -14.26 3.65 29.24
C GLU A 212 -13.60 4.09 27.95
N LEU A 213 -13.50 3.14 27.02
CA LEU A 213 -13.09 3.39 25.67
C LEU A 213 -14.20 4.25 25.09
N ASN A 214 -14.04 5.55 25.24
CA ASN A 214 -14.95 6.55 24.77
C ASN A 214 -15.19 6.23 23.29
N ALA A 215 -16.40 5.83 22.93
CA ALA A 215 -16.78 5.39 21.58
C ALA A 215 -16.65 6.49 20.50
N HIS A 216 -15.96 7.58 20.83
CA HIS A 216 -15.75 8.78 20.03
C HIS A 216 -14.28 8.99 19.61
N SER A 217 -13.35 8.08 19.92
CA SER A 217 -11.99 8.14 19.36
C SER A 217 -11.74 7.00 18.37
N GLY A 218 -12.42 7.07 17.23
CA GLY A 218 -11.86 6.53 15.99
C GLY A 218 -10.55 7.26 15.63
N PRO A 219 -9.73 6.75 14.70
CA PRO A 219 -8.63 7.53 14.14
C PRO A 219 -9.14 8.93 13.77
N PRO A 220 -8.39 10.01 14.04
CA PRO A 220 -8.91 11.37 13.91
C PRO A 220 -9.48 11.55 12.50
N ALA A 221 -10.77 11.94 12.41
CA ALA A 221 -11.42 12.27 11.16
C ALA A 221 -10.55 13.29 10.41
N THR A 222 -9.93 12.85 9.34
CA THR A 222 -9.06 13.67 8.48
C THR A 222 -9.86 14.40 7.42
N GLY A 223 -11.18 14.16 7.37
CA GLY A 223 -12.14 14.87 6.54
C GLY A 223 -12.23 16.37 6.84
N ILE A 224 -12.43 17.15 5.79
CA ILE A 224 -12.60 18.60 5.85
C ILE A 224 -13.98 18.92 6.43
N GLY A 225 -14.07 18.84 7.77
CA GLY A 225 -15.20 19.27 8.58
C GLY A 225 -14.97 20.66 9.18
N ARG A 226 -15.91 21.56 8.90
CA ARG A 226 -16.00 22.96 9.36
C ARG A 226 -15.68 23.11 10.87
N LYS A 227 -14.52 23.68 11.21
CA LYS A 227 -14.17 24.01 12.62
C LYS A 227 -15.16 25.04 13.21
N LYS A 228 -16.08 24.60 14.07
CA LYS A 228 -16.74 25.49 15.04
C LYS A 228 -15.68 25.92 16.05
N ARG A 229 -15.36 27.21 16.09
CA ARG A 229 -14.43 27.81 17.06
C ARG A 229 -14.98 27.62 18.49
N PRO A 230 -14.22 27.07 19.44
CA PRO A 230 -14.53 27.25 20.86
C PRO A 230 -14.16 28.67 21.29
N ARG A 231 -14.98 29.25 22.17
CA ARG A 231 -14.75 30.56 22.80
C ARG A 231 -13.40 30.55 23.52
N ARG A 232 -12.59 31.59 23.28
CA ARG A 232 -11.36 31.89 24.00
C ARG A 232 -11.66 32.07 25.49
N GLY A 233 -11.31 31.06 26.30
CA GLY A 233 -11.02 31.19 27.72
C GLY A 233 -9.55 31.55 27.93
N ALA A 234 -9.27 32.21 29.05
CA ALA A 234 -8.08 33.01 29.28
C ALA A 234 -6.75 32.23 29.36
N VAL A 235 -5.71 32.98 28.97
CA VAL A 235 -4.27 32.74 29.06
C VAL A 235 -3.82 32.10 30.38
N THR A 236 -3.01 31.04 30.29
CA THR A 236 -1.83 30.86 31.16
C THR A 236 -0.63 30.51 30.30
N LYS A 237 0.33 31.43 30.31
CA LYS A 237 1.58 31.41 29.55
C LYS A 237 2.65 30.79 30.45
N VAL A 238 3.06 29.56 30.20
CA VAL A 238 4.21 28.95 30.88
C VAL A 238 5.15 28.35 29.84
N GLY A 239 6.39 28.86 29.84
CA GLY A 239 7.61 28.10 29.52
C GLY A 239 7.75 27.57 28.11
N ARG A 240 7.86 28.45 27.11
CA ARG A 240 8.36 28.07 25.78
C ARG A 240 9.89 28.02 25.84
N GLN A 241 10.46 26.85 26.14
CA GLN A 241 11.82 26.51 25.72
C GLN A 241 11.71 25.81 24.37
N GLY A 242 12.35 26.38 23.35
CA GLY A 242 12.38 25.85 22.00
C GLY A 242 13.16 24.54 21.97
N LEU A 243 12.45 23.42 21.91
CA LEU A 243 12.98 22.24 21.25
C LEU A 243 12.80 22.49 19.76
N GLU A 244 13.91 22.79 19.08
CA GLU A 244 14.06 22.48 17.67
C GLU A 244 13.65 20.99 17.49
N PRO A 245 12.76 20.63 16.55
CA PRO A 245 12.43 19.24 16.31
C PRO A 245 13.69 18.54 15.80
N VAL A 246 14.41 17.86 16.70
CA VAL A 246 15.46 16.93 16.32
C VAL A 246 14.79 15.88 15.43
N PRO A 247 15.23 15.67 14.18
CA PRO A 247 14.71 14.58 13.36
C PRO A 247 15.11 13.27 14.05
N GLU A 248 14.20 12.75 14.86
CA GLU A 248 14.35 11.46 15.52
C GLU A 248 14.35 10.40 14.43
N LYS A 249 15.55 9.91 14.09
CA LYS A 249 15.72 8.78 13.17
C LYS A 249 14.95 7.62 13.77
N MET A 250 13.84 7.25 13.14
CA MET A 250 13.05 6.13 13.63
C MET A 250 13.82 4.84 13.32
N PRO A 251 14.11 4.00 14.33
CA PRO A 251 14.76 2.72 14.08
C PRO A 251 13.83 1.85 13.20
N VAL A 252 14.43 1.04 12.33
CA VAL A 252 13.64 0.17 11.44
C VAL A 252 12.75 -0.75 12.28
N PRO A 253 11.43 -0.86 11.99
CA PRO A 253 10.54 -1.81 12.64
C PRO A 253 11.10 -3.25 12.58
N ASP A 254 11.08 -3.98 13.70
CA ASP A 254 11.75 -5.29 13.82
C ASP A 254 11.29 -6.31 12.77
N ASN A 255 10.01 -6.26 12.39
CA ASN A 255 9.42 -7.10 11.36
C ASN A 255 9.91 -6.80 9.93
N LEU A 256 10.42 -5.59 9.66
CA LEU A 256 10.96 -5.19 8.36
C LEU A 256 12.49 -5.27 8.30
N ARG A 257 13.18 -5.27 9.44
CA ARG A 257 14.65 -5.23 9.54
C ARG A 257 15.33 -6.29 8.65
N ASN A 258 14.85 -7.53 8.66
CA ASN A 258 15.42 -8.61 7.85
C ASN A 258 15.20 -8.39 6.34
N SER A 259 14.03 -7.90 5.93
CA SER A 259 13.74 -7.60 4.52
C SER A 259 14.59 -6.44 4.00
N VAL A 260 14.81 -5.41 4.83
CA VAL A 260 15.66 -4.26 4.51
C VAL A 260 17.13 -4.68 4.38
N LEU A 261 17.61 -5.53 5.30
CA LEU A 261 18.94 -6.13 5.23
C LEU A 261 19.16 -6.92 3.93
N MET A 262 18.19 -7.77 3.56
CA MET A 262 18.28 -8.55 2.32
C MET A 262 18.31 -7.64 1.09
N GLN A 263 17.47 -6.60 1.02
CA GLN A 263 17.48 -5.66 -0.10
C GLN A 263 18.78 -4.85 -0.20
N LYS A 264 19.36 -4.45 0.95
CA LYS A 264 20.68 -3.82 1.02
C LYS A 264 21.77 -4.72 0.45
N LEU A 265 21.79 -5.99 0.84
CA LEU A 265 22.75 -6.98 0.34
C LEU A 265 22.59 -7.23 -1.16
N ILE A 266 21.35 -7.38 -1.65
CA ILE A 266 21.07 -7.56 -3.08
C ILE A 266 21.55 -6.35 -3.87
N MET A 267 21.25 -5.12 -3.43
CA MET A 267 21.70 -3.91 -4.13
C MET A 267 23.21 -3.75 -4.13
N SER A 268 23.87 -4.07 -3.02
CA SER A 268 25.33 -4.08 -2.93
C SER A 268 25.93 -5.11 -3.89
N GLY A 269 25.43 -6.36 -3.86
CA GLY A 269 25.92 -7.43 -4.73
C GLY A 269 25.69 -7.14 -6.21
N LEU A 270 24.52 -6.58 -6.55
CA LEU A 270 24.16 -6.24 -7.91
C LEU A 270 25.00 -5.08 -8.46
N ALA A 271 25.37 -4.11 -7.62
CA ALA A 271 26.23 -3.00 -8.00
C ALA A 271 27.69 -3.43 -8.24
N ILE A 272 28.16 -4.44 -7.52
CA ILE A 272 29.53 -4.96 -7.67
C ILE A 272 29.60 -5.95 -8.85
N ALA A 273 28.66 -6.89 -8.95
CA ALA A 273 28.72 -7.95 -9.95
C ALA A 273 28.14 -7.54 -11.33
N LEU A 274 27.11 -6.70 -11.34
CA LEU A 274 26.33 -6.33 -12.54
C LEU A 274 26.18 -4.81 -12.70
N GLY A 275 27.08 -4.06 -12.09
CA GLY A 275 27.03 -2.60 -12.04
C GLY A 275 27.39 -1.90 -13.34
N THR A 276 28.27 -2.49 -14.17
CA THR A 276 28.63 -1.96 -15.49
C THR A 276 27.43 -1.86 -16.44
N LEU A 277 26.46 -2.77 -16.31
CA LEU A 277 25.21 -2.75 -17.05
C LEU A 277 24.13 -1.89 -16.37
N GLY A 278 24.40 -1.35 -15.18
CA GLY A 278 23.47 -0.55 -14.40
C GLY A 278 22.34 -1.36 -13.74
N ALA A 279 22.49 -2.68 -13.56
CA ALA A 279 21.44 -3.55 -13.02
C ALA A 279 20.93 -3.08 -11.64
N HIS A 280 21.81 -2.55 -10.79
CA HIS A 280 21.44 -1.99 -9.50
C HIS A 280 20.60 -0.71 -9.58
N LYS A 281 20.75 0.10 -10.65
CA LYS A 281 19.88 1.27 -10.90
C LYS A 281 18.50 0.86 -11.39
N PHE A 282 18.40 -0.22 -12.17
CA PHE A 282 17.12 -0.80 -12.57
C PHE A 282 16.38 -1.43 -11.39
N TYR A 283 17.10 -2.11 -10.49
CA TYR A 283 16.53 -2.66 -9.26
C TYR A 283 15.94 -1.57 -8.34
N GLN A 284 16.53 -0.36 -8.35
CA GLN A 284 16.00 0.82 -7.64
C GLN A 284 14.83 1.52 -8.35
N GLY A 285 14.35 1.01 -9.49
CA GLY A 285 13.30 1.68 -10.28
C GLY A 285 13.76 2.95 -11.01
N LYS A 286 15.06 3.28 -10.99
CA LYS A 286 15.64 4.47 -11.63
C LYS A 286 16.02 4.18 -13.09
N THR A 287 15.03 3.84 -13.90
CA THR A 287 15.21 3.36 -15.29
C THR A 287 16.01 4.32 -16.16
N LYS A 288 15.82 5.64 -16.02
CA LYS A 288 16.59 6.64 -16.80
C LYS A 288 18.10 6.55 -16.55
N TRP A 289 18.49 6.33 -15.29
CA TRP A 289 19.90 6.16 -14.91
C TRP A 289 20.43 4.79 -15.32
N GLY A 290 19.63 3.74 -15.22
CA GLY A 290 20.01 2.42 -15.73
C GLY A 290 20.30 2.43 -17.23
N VAL A 291 19.46 3.09 -18.04
CA VAL A 291 19.69 3.23 -19.48
C VAL A 291 20.95 4.03 -19.78
N ALA A 292 21.22 5.11 -19.01
CA ALA A 292 22.47 5.85 -19.13
C ALA A 292 23.71 4.97 -18.87
N TYR A 293 23.63 4.06 -17.90
CA TYR A 293 24.72 3.10 -17.61
C TYR A 293 24.92 2.11 -18.76
N ILE A 294 23.85 1.63 -19.40
CA ILE A 294 23.95 0.77 -20.59
C ILE A 294 24.60 1.51 -21.76
N VAL A 295 24.20 2.76 -22.01
CA VAL A 295 24.75 3.57 -23.12
C VAL A 295 26.22 3.91 -22.87
N LEU A 296 26.62 4.10 -21.61
CA LEU A 296 27.99 4.43 -21.21
C LEU A 296 28.84 3.20 -20.88
N CYS A 297 28.32 1.97 -21.02
CA CYS A 297 29.02 0.76 -20.55
C CYS A 297 30.38 0.55 -21.23
N TRP A 298 30.53 1.01 -22.48
CA TRP A 298 31.77 0.96 -23.24
C TRP A 298 32.86 1.92 -22.74
N THR A 299 32.50 2.92 -21.92
CA THR A 299 33.46 3.89 -21.38
C THR A 299 34.17 3.40 -20.12
N LEU A 300 33.78 2.24 -19.56
CA LEU A 300 34.21 1.70 -18.27
C LEU A 300 33.93 2.60 -17.04
N ILE A 301 33.51 3.85 -17.24
CA ILE A 301 33.09 4.80 -16.19
C ILE A 301 31.98 4.20 -15.29
N PRO A 302 30.92 3.57 -15.84
CA PRO A 302 29.86 2.97 -15.02
C PRO A 302 30.35 1.91 -14.03
N THR A 303 31.41 1.17 -14.39
CA THR A 303 32.01 0.12 -13.55
C THR A 303 32.61 0.71 -12.26
N PHE A 304 33.38 1.79 -12.38
CA PHE A 304 33.98 2.44 -11.20
C PHE A 304 32.91 3.05 -10.30
N VAL A 305 31.91 3.73 -10.89
CA VAL A 305 30.81 4.33 -10.13
C VAL A 305 29.97 3.26 -9.44
N SER A 306 29.72 2.11 -10.09
CA SER A 306 28.92 1.04 -9.50
C SER A 306 29.64 0.32 -8.35
N ILE A 307 30.95 0.13 -8.43
CA ILE A 307 31.74 -0.44 -7.33
C ILE A 307 31.71 0.49 -6.12
N ILE A 308 31.91 1.80 -6.31
CA ILE A 308 31.85 2.79 -5.23
C ILE A 308 30.46 2.82 -4.59
N GLU A 309 29.40 2.81 -5.41
CA GLU A 309 28.03 2.73 -4.90
C GLU A 309 27.75 1.42 -4.17
N GLY A 310 28.25 0.28 -4.67
CA GLY A 310 28.13 -1.03 -4.03
C GLY A 310 28.77 -1.05 -2.65
N ILE A 311 30.00 -0.55 -2.52
CA ILE A 311 30.70 -0.40 -1.24
C ILE A 311 29.91 0.53 -0.31
N ARG A 312 29.41 1.67 -0.82
CA ARG A 312 28.58 2.59 -0.04
C ARG A 312 27.33 1.89 0.50
N TYR A 313 26.65 1.08 -0.31
CA TYR A 313 25.49 0.31 0.14
C TYR A 313 25.87 -0.72 1.19
N PHE A 314 27.00 -1.41 1.02
CA PHE A 314 27.47 -2.41 1.98
C PHE A 314 27.70 -1.81 3.38
N PHE A 315 28.37 -0.67 3.44
CA PHE A 315 28.73 0.00 4.70
C PHE A 315 27.67 0.95 5.28
N MET A 316 26.56 1.19 4.56
CA MET A 316 25.47 2.04 5.05
C MET A 316 24.72 1.39 6.23
N PRO A 317 24.46 2.08 7.36
CA PRO A 317 23.61 1.55 8.43
C PRO A 317 22.21 1.19 7.92
N VAL A 318 21.60 0.15 8.49
CA VAL A 318 20.29 -0.36 8.05
C VAL A 318 19.21 0.72 8.20
N ASP A 319 19.27 1.49 9.29
CA ASP A 319 18.32 2.57 9.57
C ASP A 319 18.45 3.71 8.55
N ASP A 320 19.68 4.10 8.17
CA ASP A 320 19.92 5.12 7.13
C ASP A 320 19.46 4.66 5.75
N PHE A 321 19.67 3.38 5.45
CA PHE A 321 19.21 2.78 4.20
C PHE A 321 17.69 2.71 4.13
N TYR A 322 17.02 2.39 5.25
CA TYR A 322 15.57 2.37 5.34
C TYR A 322 14.98 3.76 5.08
N GLU A 323 15.50 4.79 5.74
CA GLU A 323 15.07 6.18 5.55
C GLU A 323 15.29 6.68 4.11
N GLN A 324 16.38 6.28 3.44
CA GLN A 324 16.67 6.75 2.07
C GLN A 324 15.85 6.05 0.97
N TYR A 325 15.41 4.80 1.20
CA TYR A 325 14.84 3.95 0.14
C TYR A 325 13.39 3.52 0.38
N TYR A 326 12.88 3.61 1.60
CA TYR A 326 11.50 3.21 1.94
C TYR A 326 10.61 4.38 2.39
N ARG A 327 11.18 5.57 2.59
CA ARG A 327 10.47 6.78 3.01
C ARG A 327 10.65 7.90 1.98
#